data_AF-A0A8W8M0M3-F1
#
_entry.id   AF-A0A8W8M0M3-F1
#
_cell.length_a   1.000
_cell.length_b   1.000
_cell.length_c   1.000
_cell.angle_alpha   90.00
_cell.angle_beta   90.00
_cell.angle_gamma   90.00
#
_symmetry.space_group_name_H-M   'P 1'
#
loop_
_entity.id
_entity.type
_entity.pdbx_description
1 polymer ?
#
loop_
_entity_poly.entity_id
_entity_poly.type
_entity_poly.pdbx_seq_one_letter_code
_entity_poly.pdbx_strand_id
1 'polypeptide(L)'
;MKPRTTRAVSLCKHDHTVFILPNCRLLRSDQRTTPIGGICRTLIRTFRQLCLLITRITKPIITDTAIHSRDTKPVEPVPVCVLCLALPSFSSACSLGMWKADPADCGKFRMCVLGRETEFKCPDKTVTNQMMQACVPQGSYMDTCSKTQKTVTGKTSLTSKPDPTKTDKPTTQKTEKPTTPTIPTTSTQAQKVNPFMEMCKASPTAVLPHPQSCAKQVDCSLVMAGMVGVMECPFPTLWSTDTKRCDNPFTVKCGTRWEPKDACEYESNACKHSSHCVPCEIRFPSCKGRADGINAWSGRERTPYFVVCENERLVRQGQCTYDEESHIVFDPIERACVRL
;
A
#
# COMPACT_ATOMS: atom_id res chain seq x y z
N MET A 1 42.25 38.24 -37.18
CA MET A 1 41.84 37.15 -38.08
C MET A 1 42.93 36.09 -38.15
N LYS A 2 42.70 34.92 -37.54
CA LYS A 2 43.30 33.63 -37.94
C LYS A 2 42.59 32.50 -37.17
N PRO A 3 42.20 31.39 -37.82
CA PRO A 3 41.41 30.31 -37.22
C PRO A 3 42.23 29.03 -36.91
N ARG A 4 41.52 28.09 -36.26
CA ARG A 4 41.75 26.65 -36.06
C ARG A 4 42.81 26.19 -35.06
N THR A 5 42.35 25.42 -34.07
CA THR A 5 42.68 23.97 -34.03
C THR A 5 41.70 23.22 -33.13
N THR A 6 41.03 22.22 -33.72
CA THR A 6 40.32 21.15 -33.01
C THR A 6 41.35 20.08 -32.65
N ARG A 7 41.36 19.59 -31.40
CA ARG A 7 41.94 18.30 -31.05
C ARG A 7 40.92 17.50 -30.25
N ALA A 8 40.50 16.39 -30.82
CA ALA A 8 39.82 15.30 -30.13
C ALA A 8 40.88 14.42 -29.46
N VAL A 9 40.65 13.98 -28.22
CA VAL A 9 41.26 12.76 -27.69
C VAL A 9 40.29 12.06 -26.73
N SER A 10 39.86 10.87 -27.17
CA SER A 10 39.54 9.63 -26.44
C SER A 10 38.59 9.64 -25.24
N LEU A 11 37.38 9.13 -25.48
CA LEU A 11 36.50 8.53 -24.47
C LEU A 11 36.98 7.10 -24.17
N CYS A 12 37.55 6.88 -22.98
CA CYS A 12 37.55 5.56 -22.37
C CYS A 12 36.22 5.36 -21.64
N LYS A 13 35.43 4.44 -22.18
CA LYS A 13 34.19 3.91 -21.60
C LYS A 13 34.59 2.85 -20.56
N HIS A 14 34.18 2.99 -19.31
CA HIS A 14 33.97 1.88 -18.36
C HIS A 14 32.88 2.28 -17.36
N ASP A 15 32.02 1.32 -17.06
CA ASP A 15 30.82 1.37 -16.23
C ASP A 15 30.98 2.12 -14.90
N HIS A 16 29.92 2.83 -14.50
CA HIS A 16 29.21 2.69 -13.23
C HIS A 16 28.31 3.92 -12.95
N THR A 17 27.01 3.68 -12.95
CA THR A 17 25.92 4.30 -12.20
C THR A 17 26.18 5.68 -11.55
N VAL A 18 25.63 6.73 -12.15
CA VAL A 18 25.47 8.06 -11.51
C VAL A 18 24.07 8.15 -10.89
N PHE A 19 24.00 8.31 -9.57
CA PHE A 19 22.78 8.74 -8.88
C PHE A 19 22.55 10.23 -9.12
N ILE A 20 21.44 10.57 -9.78
CA ILE A 20 20.96 11.94 -9.97
C ILE A 20 20.10 12.33 -8.77
N LEU A 21 20.54 13.35 -8.00
CA LEU A 21 19.67 14.12 -7.10
C LEU A 21 19.25 15.41 -7.83
N PRO A 22 17.95 15.74 -7.90
CA PRO A 22 17.50 16.97 -8.54
C PRO A 22 17.64 18.16 -7.59
N ASN A 23 18.02 19.31 -8.16
CA ASN A 23 18.05 20.66 -7.58
C ASN A 23 19.30 21.09 -6.78
N CYS A 24 20.41 21.31 -7.49
CA CYS A 24 21.35 22.37 -7.13
C CYS A 24 21.55 23.32 -8.31
N ARG A 25 20.82 24.43 -8.32
CA ARG A 25 21.03 25.55 -9.22
C ARG A 25 22.21 26.37 -8.68
N LEU A 26 23.28 26.46 -9.46
CA LEU A 26 24.40 27.37 -9.20
C LEU A 26 23.91 28.82 -9.33
N LEU A 27 23.89 29.57 -8.22
CA LEU A 27 23.76 31.02 -8.25
C LEU A 27 25.11 31.67 -7.92
N ARG A 28 25.44 32.61 -8.79
CA ARG A 28 26.68 33.38 -8.87
C ARG A 28 26.71 34.43 -7.75
N SER A 29 27.93 34.69 -7.28
CA SER A 29 28.36 35.68 -6.29
C SER A 29 27.87 37.10 -6.55
N ASP A 30 27.29 37.77 -5.54
CA ASP A 30 27.56 39.19 -5.24
C ASP A 30 27.29 39.52 -3.75
N GLN A 31 28.01 40.51 -3.22
CA GLN A 31 28.25 40.79 -1.80
C GLN A 31 27.10 41.49 -1.04
N ARG A 32 26.84 41.07 0.22
CA ARG A 32 26.99 41.85 1.50
C ARG A 32 26.14 41.29 2.66
N THR A 33 26.81 41.22 3.83
CA THR A 33 26.32 41.33 5.24
C THR A 33 25.51 40.22 5.95
N THR A 34 26.23 39.45 6.80
CA THR A 34 25.87 38.85 8.14
C THR A 34 24.95 37.59 8.23
N PRO A 35 24.94 36.81 9.33
CA PRO A 35 26.00 35.87 9.75
C PRO A 35 25.45 34.45 10.03
N ILE A 36 25.77 33.45 9.19
CA ILE A 36 25.43 32.02 9.45
C ILE A 36 26.65 31.11 9.19
N GLY A 37 27.84 31.55 9.64
CA GLY A 37 29.11 30.84 9.45
C GLY A 37 29.52 29.88 10.57
N GLY A 38 28.70 29.70 11.62
CA GLY A 38 29.09 29.01 12.84
C GLY A 38 28.84 27.50 12.89
N ILE A 39 27.82 26.99 12.20
CA ILE A 39 27.35 25.60 12.43
C ILE A 39 28.02 24.61 11.46
N CYS A 40 28.42 25.05 10.27
CA CYS A 40 29.02 24.17 9.25
C CYS A 40 30.50 23.80 9.55
N ARG A 41 31.22 24.61 10.36
CA ARG A 41 32.62 24.30 10.75
C ARG A 41 32.72 23.30 11.90
N THR A 42 31.68 23.16 12.73
CA THR A 42 31.66 22.26 13.88
C THR A 42 31.40 20.81 13.46
N LEU A 43 30.54 20.58 12.45
CA LEU A 43 30.23 19.25 11.92
C LEU A 43 31.37 18.60 11.12
N ILE A 44 32.24 19.40 10.49
CA ILE A 44 33.42 18.89 9.76
C ILE A 44 34.56 18.49 10.72
N ARG A 45 34.63 19.10 11.91
CA ARG A 45 35.67 18.78 12.92
C ARG A 45 35.39 17.46 13.64
N THR A 46 34.13 17.14 13.93
CA THR A 46 33.75 15.88 14.59
C THR A 46 33.93 14.67 13.70
N PHE A 47 33.70 14.80 12.38
CA PHE A 47 33.93 13.72 11.41
C PHE A 47 35.43 13.37 11.24
N ARG A 48 36.32 14.36 11.33
CA ARG A 48 37.77 14.14 11.20
C ARG A 48 38.40 13.51 12.45
N GLN A 49 37.83 13.74 13.63
CA GLN A 49 38.26 13.10 14.89
C GLN A 49 37.78 11.65 15.01
N LEU A 50 36.60 11.32 14.48
CA LEU A 50 36.08 9.94 14.52
C LEU A 50 36.85 8.99 13.58
N CYS A 51 37.27 9.45 12.40
CA CYS A 51 38.12 8.67 11.49
C CYS A 51 39.55 8.41 12.04
N LEU A 52 40.07 9.27 12.93
CA LEU A 52 41.41 9.10 13.53
C LEU A 52 41.42 8.17 14.76
N LEU A 53 40.26 7.87 15.36
CA LEU A 53 40.15 6.86 16.42
C LEU A 53 40.09 5.43 15.85
N ILE A 54 39.44 5.25 14.69
CA ILE A 54 39.24 3.93 14.08
C ILE A 54 40.57 3.37 13.51
N THR A 55 41.51 4.23 13.08
CA THR A 55 42.83 3.80 12.59
C THR A 55 43.84 3.48 13.71
N ARG A 56 43.49 3.68 14.99
CA ARG A 56 44.36 3.32 16.13
C ARG A 56 44.12 1.93 16.73
N ILE A 57 43.11 1.19 16.27
CA ILE A 57 42.76 -0.13 16.82
C ILE A 57 43.32 -1.30 15.98
N THR A 58 43.80 -1.05 14.76
CA THR A 58 44.45 -2.06 13.92
C THR A 58 45.93 -1.73 13.73
N LYS A 59 46.80 -2.33 14.55
CA LYS A 59 48.26 -2.38 14.28
C LYS A 59 48.54 -3.49 13.25
N PRO A 60 49.15 -3.20 12.09
CA PRO A 60 49.85 -4.23 11.33
C PRO A 60 51.26 -4.41 11.92
N ILE A 61 51.56 -5.61 12.40
CA ILE A 61 52.92 -6.04 12.74
C ILE A 61 53.59 -6.40 11.41
N ILE A 62 54.60 -5.62 11.00
CA ILE A 62 55.55 -5.99 9.95
C ILE A 62 56.89 -6.21 10.65
N THR A 63 57.41 -7.44 10.56
CA THR A 63 58.79 -7.76 10.95
C THR A 63 59.51 -8.34 9.75
N ASP A 64 60.51 -7.62 9.26
CA ASP A 64 61.55 -8.10 8.33
C ASP A 64 62.62 -8.87 9.12
N THR A 65 62.88 -10.13 8.76
CA THR A 65 64.20 -10.77 8.95
C THR A 65 64.38 -11.87 7.90
N ALA A 66 65.59 -11.95 7.34
CA ALA A 66 65.98 -12.87 6.29
C ALA A 66 66.81 -14.05 6.83
N ILE A 67 66.72 -15.20 6.13
CA ILE A 67 67.62 -16.39 6.07
C ILE A 67 67.51 -17.32 7.32
N HIS A 68 67.21 -18.64 7.27
CA HIS A 68 67.75 -19.76 6.47
C HIS A 68 66.83 -21.03 6.53
N SER A 69 66.90 -21.86 5.47
CA SER A 69 66.76 -23.33 5.42
C SER A 69 65.43 -24.07 5.69
N ARG A 70 65.01 -24.79 4.64
CA ARG A 70 64.44 -26.15 4.50
C ARG A 70 63.61 -26.78 5.63
N ASP A 71 62.44 -27.25 5.14
CA ASP A 71 61.73 -28.51 5.43
C ASP A 71 60.84 -28.67 6.69
N THR A 72 59.67 -29.27 6.42
CA THR A 72 58.69 -29.99 7.28
C THR A 72 57.51 -29.26 7.97
N LYS A 73 56.31 -29.41 7.35
CA LYS A 73 55.03 -30.02 7.81
C LYS A 73 54.32 -29.59 9.14
N PRO A 74 53.00 -29.86 9.31
CA PRO A 74 51.94 -28.85 9.46
C PRO A 74 51.20 -28.85 10.83
N VAL A 75 50.41 -27.80 11.12
CA VAL A 75 49.37 -27.80 12.17
C VAL A 75 48.12 -27.01 11.71
N GLU A 76 46.94 -27.58 11.98
CA GLU A 76 45.58 -27.20 11.53
C GLU A 76 45.05 -25.84 12.05
N PRO A 77 44.05 -25.22 11.39
CA PRO A 77 43.44 -23.96 11.82
C PRO A 77 42.18 -24.16 12.68
N VAL A 78 42.07 -23.39 13.77
CA VAL A 78 40.87 -23.30 14.62
C VAL A 78 39.80 -22.43 13.93
N PRO A 79 38.51 -22.83 13.89
CA PRO A 79 37.50 -22.15 13.10
C PRO A 79 36.87 -20.99 13.88
N VAL A 80 37.07 -19.75 13.41
CA VAL A 80 36.26 -18.62 13.87
C VAL A 80 34.97 -18.63 13.07
N CYS A 81 33.95 -19.22 13.69
CA CYS A 81 32.58 -19.29 13.20
C CYS A 81 32.01 -17.86 13.10
N VAL A 82 31.92 -17.33 11.89
CA VAL A 82 31.19 -16.10 11.59
C VAL A 82 29.71 -16.43 11.68
N LEU A 83 29.11 -16.19 12.86
CA LEU A 83 27.69 -16.29 13.09
C LEU A 83 26.99 -15.11 12.38
N CYS A 84 26.68 -15.28 11.10
CA CYS A 84 25.73 -14.42 10.41
C CYS A 84 24.34 -14.64 11.03
N LEU A 85 23.97 -13.78 11.99
CA LEU A 85 22.58 -13.63 12.40
C LEU A 85 21.81 -13.07 11.20
N ALA A 86 21.28 -13.96 10.38
CA ALA A 86 20.19 -13.65 9.46
C ALA A 86 18.99 -13.24 10.32
N LEU A 87 18.85 -11.94 10.57
CA LEU A 87 17.57 -11.40 10.98
C LEU A 87 16.59 -11.77 9.86
N PRO A 88 15.48 -12.47 10.16
CA PRO A 88 14.42 -12.66 9.19
C PRO A 88 13.87 -11.27 8.86
N SER A 89 14.34 -10.68 7.76
CA SER A 89 13.70 -9.56 7.11
C SER A 89 12.39 -10.03 6.47
N PHE A 90 11.47 -10.58 7.27
CA PHE A 90 10.07 -10.74 6.90
C PHE A 90 9.36 -9.41 7.13
N SER A 91 9.83 -8.37 6.46
CA SER A 91 8.96 -7.26 6.11
C SER A 91 8.28 -7.68 4.80
N SER A 92 7.22 -8.49 4.87
CA SER A 92 6.37 -8.75 3.71
C SER A 92 5.50 -7.51 3.40
N ALA A 93 6.12 -6.34 3.36
CA ALA A 93 5.48 -5.13 2.86
C ALA A 93 5.45 -5.28 1.34
N CYS A 94 4.27 -5.57 0.81
CA CYS A 94 4.03 -5.57 -0.64
C CYS A 94 3.83 -4.14 -1.14
N SER A 95 4.10 -3.88 -2.42
CA SER A 95 3.78 -2.59 -3.03
C SER A 95 2.28 -2.48 -3.27
N LEU A 96 1.69 -1.32 -2.95
CA LEU A 96 0.26 -1.06 -3.09
C LEU A 96 -0.23 -1.41 -4.51
N GLY A 97 -1.33 -2.17 -4.60
CA GLY A 97 -1.96 -2.49 -5.89
C GLY A 97 -1.25 -3.57 -6.72
N MET A 98 -0.19 -4.20 -6.21
CA MET A 98 0.33 -5.42 -6.84
C MET A 98 -0.77 -6.48 -6.85
N TRP A 99 -1.16 -6.96 -8.03
CA TRP A 99 -2.13 -8.03 -8.24
C TRP A 99 -1.44 -9.20 -8.93
N LYS A 100 -1.67 -10.42 -8.45
CA LYS A 100 -1.09 -11.64 -9.04
C LYS A 100 -2.09 -12.79 -8.95
N ALA A 101 -2.27 -13.52 -10.05
CA ALA A 101 -2.93 -14.82 -10.03
C ALA A 101 -2.10 -15.81 -9.20
N ASP A 102 -2.76 -16.72 -8.50
CA ASP A 102 -2.07 -17.84 -7.87
C ASP A 102 -1.59 -18.82 -8.97
N PRO A 103 -0.31 -19.20 -9.00
CA PRO A 103 0.23 -20.06 -10.05
C PRO A 103 -0.30 -21.50 -9.98
N ALA A 104 -0.70 -21.98 -8.80
CA ALA A 104 -1.20 -23.33 -8.58
C ALA A 104 -2.73 -23.39 -8.62
N ASP A 105 -3.42 -22.34 -8.18
CA ASP A 105 -4.89 -22.28 -8.14
C ASP A 105 -5.45 -21.15 -9.00
N CYS A 106 -5.94 -21.49 -10.19
CA CYS A 106 -6.53 -20.51 -11.11
C CYS A 106 -7.79 -19.81 -10.56
N GLY A 107 -8.40 -20.31 -9.49
CA GLY A 107 -9.54 -19.68 -8.82
C GLY A 107 -9.13 -18.62 -7.79
N LYS A 108 -7.84 -18.35 -7.61
CA LYS A 108 -7.33 -17.45 -6.57
C LYS A 108 -6.41 -16.38 -7.11
N PHE A 109 -6.46 -15.22 -6.50
CA PHE A 109 -5.50 -14.15 -6.74
C PHE A 109 -5.11 -13.48 -5.43
N ARG A 110 -3.93 -12.88 -5.41
CA ARG A 110 -3.43 -12.08 -4.29
C ARG A 110 -3.32 -10.64 -4.71
N MET A 111 -3.62 -9.74 -3.79
CA MET A 111 -3.27 -8.34 -3.98
C MET A 111 -2.75 -7.68 -2.72
N CYS A 112 -2.00 -6.61 -2.90
CA CYS A 112 -1.55 -5.79 -1.79
C CYS A 112 -2.62 -4.78 -1.36
N VAL A 113 -3.23 -5.00 -0.21
CA VAL A 113 -4.17 -4.10 0.43
C VAL A 113 -3.50 -3.43 1.62
N LEU A 114 -3.25 -2.12 1.50
CA LEU A 114 -2.64 -1.30 2.55
C LEU A 114 -1.35 -1.93 3.14
N GLY A 115 -0.47 -2.42 2.26
CA GLY A 115 0.83 -3.01 2.63
C GLY A 115 0.77 -4.47 3.10
N ARG A 116 -0.43 -5.08 3.14
CA ARG A 116 -0.63 -6.51 3.44
C ARG A 116 -1.00 -7.27 2.18
N GLU A 117 -0.35 -8.40 1.93
CA GLU A 117 -0.78 -9.32 0.86
C GLU A 117 -2.04 -10.07 1.33
N THR A 118 -3.14 -9.86 0.65
CA THR A 118 -4.43 -10.52 0.89
C THR A 118 -4.74 -11.47 -0.26
N GLU A 119 -5.16 -12.69 0.07
CA GLU A 119 -5.69 -13.67 -0.89
C GLU A 119 -7.20 -13.52 -1.06
N PHE A 120 -7.65 -13.57 -2.30
CA PHE A 120 -9.07 -13.53 -2.69
C PHE A 120 -9.40 -14.73 -3.57
N LYS A 121 -10.66 -15.18 -3.48
CA LYS A 121 -11.21 -16.25 -4.32
C LYS A 121 -12.09 -15.65 -5.41
N CYS A 122 -11.91 -16.11 -6.63
CA CYS A 122 -12.86 -15.88 -7.71
C CYS A 122 -14.19 -16.62 -7.43
N PRO A 123 -15.33 -16.09 -7.92
CA PRO A 123 -16.60 -16.80 -7.90
C PRO A 123 -16.51 -18.20 -8.50
N ASP A 124 -17.42 -19.09 -8.11
CA ASP A 124 -17.41 -20.47 -8.60
C ASP A 124 -17.48 -20.54 -10.13
N LYS A 125 -16.73 -21.47 -10.74
CA LYS A 125 -16.59 -21.65 -12.20
C LYS A 125 -15.95 -20.47 -12.93
N THR A 126 -15.30 -19.56 -12.21
CA THR A 126 -14.50 -18.49 -12.80
C THR A 126 -13.03 -18.64 -12.39
N VAL A 127 -12.14 -18.11 -13.22
CA VAL A 127 -10.68 -18.20 -13.03
C VAL A 127 -10.03 -16.86 -13.30
N THR A 128 -8.82 -16.68 -12.80
CA THR A 128 -8.04 -15.46 -12.98
C THR A 128 -7.56 -15.30 -14.41
N ASN A 129 -7.66 -14.07 -14.92
CA ASN A 129 -6.91 -13.62 -16.08
C ASN A 129 -5.86 -12.59 -15.62
N GLN A 130 -4.57 -12.91 -15.82
CA GLN A 130 -3.47 -12.08 -15.35
C GLN A 130 -3.37 -10.73 -16.06
N MET A 131 -3.76 -10.66 -17.33
CA MET A 131 -3.73 -9.43 -18.11
C MET A 131 -4.81 -8.45 -17.63
N MET A 132 -6.03 -8.95 -17.44
CA MET A 132 -7.16 -8.14 -16.94
C MET A 132 -7.08 -7.84 -15.44
N GLN A 133 -6.28 -8.61 -14.69
CA GLN A 133 -6.26 -8.58 -13.23
C GLN A 133 -7.67 -8.73 -12.64
N ALA A 134 -8.42 -9.69 -13.19
CA ALA A 134 -9.84 -9.94 -12.90
C ALA A 134 -10.18 -11.43 -13.03
N CYS A 135 -11.41 -11.80 -12.64
CA CYS A 135 -11.96 -13.14 -12.86
C CYS A 135 -12.71 -13.18 -14.19
N VAL A 136 -12.61 -14.30 -14.91
CA VAL A 136 -13.28 -14.60 -16.19
C VAL A 136 -13.90 -15.99 -16.11
N PRO A 137 -14.95 -16.32 -16.89
CA PRO A 137 -15.51 -17.66 -16.90
C PRO A 137 -14.46 -18.72 -17.29
N GLN A 138 -14.43 -19.83 -16.55
CA GLN A 138 -13.53 -20.95 -16.82
C GLN A 138 -13.83 -21.57 -18.19
N GLY A 139 -12.79 -21.88 -18.95
CA GLY A 139 -12.90 -22.42 -20.31
C GLY A 139 -13.25 -21.39 -21.39
N SER A 140 -13.48 -20.12 -21.03
CA SER A 140 -13.74 -19.06 -22.01
C SER A 140 -12.50 -18.74 -22.86
N TYR A 141 -12.70 -17.93 -23.91
CA TYR A 141 -11.60 -17.38 -24.70
C TYR A 141 -10.55 -16.67 -23.81
N MET A 142 -11.02 -15.99 -22.76
CA MET A 142 -10.19 -15.22 -21.84
C MET A 142 -9.59 -16.07 -20.71
N ASP A 143 -9.96 -17.34 -20.55
CA ASP A 143 -9.29 -18.24 -19.61
C ASP A 143 -7.86 -18.52 -20.10
N THR A 144 -6.89 -17.82 -19.52
CA THR A 144 -5.45 -17.97 -19.81
C THR A 144 -4.75 -18.82 -18.75
N CYS A 145 -5.29 -18.88 -17.54
CA CYS A 145 -4.70 -19.62 -16.44
C CYS A 145 -4.85 -21.14 -16.63
N SER A 146 -6.07 -21.64 -16.85
CA SER A 146 -6.31 -23.08 -16.98
C SER A 146 -5.63 -23.65 -18.23
N LYS A 147 -5.50 -22.83 -19.28
CA LYS A 147 -4.78 -23.21 -20.51
C LYS A 147 -3.28 -23.40 -20.24
N THR A 148 -2.66 -22.47 -19.52
CA THR A 148 -1.24 -22.55 -19.14
C THR A 148 -0.95 -23.78 -18.27
N GLN A 149 -1.81 -24.06 -17.28
CA GLN A 149 -1.65 -25.25 -16.44
C GLN A 149 -1.71 -26.54 -17.26
N LYS A 150 -2.64 -26.68 -18.22
CA LYS A 150 -2.69 -27.85 -19.11
C LYS A 150 -1.41 -28.05 -19.94
N THR A 151 -0.72 -26.97 -20.31
CA THR A 151 0.56 -27.03 -21.03
C THR A 151 1.70 -27.48 -20.13
N VAL A 152 1.69 -27.11 -18.84
CA VAL A 152 2.68 -27.56 -17.83
C VAL A 152 2.44 -29.02 -17.42
N THR A 153 1.18 -29.45 -17.35
CA THR A 153 0.79 -30.85 -17.02
C THR A 153 0.80 -31.78 -18.24
N GLY A 154 1.33 -31.33 -19.39
CA GLY A 154 1.57 -32.15 -20.59
C GLY A 154 2.61 -33.27 -20.43
N LYS A 155 3.16 -33.47 -19.22
CA LYS A 155 3.63 -34.79 -18.76
C LYS A 155 2.68 -35.28 -17.67
N THR A 156 1.93 -36.33 -18.02
CA THR A 156 1.02 -37.14 -17.17
C THR A 156 -0.46 -36.71 -17.16
N SER A 157 -1.11 -36.99 -18.30
CA SER A 157 -2.21 -37.95 -18.42
C SER A 157 -3.34 -37.96 -17.37
N LEU A 158 -4.50 -37.52 -17.86
CA LEU A 158 -5.82 -38.19 -17.84
C LEU A 158 -6.65 -38.27 -16.55
N THR A 159 -7.86 -37.73 -16.74
CA THR A 159 -9.18 -38.20 -16.27
C THR A 159 -9.54 -38.08 -14.79
N SER A 160 -10.45 -37.14 -14.52
CA SER A 160 -11.70 -37.53 -13.87
C SER A 160 -12.88 -36.93 -14.65
N LYS A 161 -13.79 -37.83 -15.03
CA LYS A 161 -15.07 -37.54 -15.68
C LYS A 161 -16.08 -37.06 -14.60
N PRO A 162 -17.10 -36.25 -14.94
CA PRO A 162 -18.04 -35.71 -13.97
C PRO A 162 -19.18 -36.70 -13.67
N ASP A 163 -19.73 -36.62 -12.46
CA ASP A 163 -21.01 -37.25 -12.10
C ASP A 163 -22.03 -36.15 -11.68
N PRO A 164 -23.33 -36.30 -11.99
CA PRO A 164 -24.30 -35.19 -12.07
C PRO A 164 -25.28 -35.08 -10.88
N THR A 165 -26.07 -34.00 -10.91
CA THR A 165 -27.39 -33.79 -10.26
C THR A 165 -27.33 -33.42 -8.76
N LYS A 166 -28.06 -32.44 -8.21
CA LYS A 166 -29.41 -31.93 -8.52
C LYS A 166 -29.58 -30.42 -8.28
N THR A 167 -30.48 -29.89 -9.08
CA THR A 167 -31.25 -28.65 -8.94
C THR A 167 -32.15 -28.68 -7.71
N ASP A 168 -32.29 -27.55 -7.02
CA ASP A 168 -33.58 -27.10 -6.47
C ASP A 168 -33.67 -25.56 -6.57
N LYS A 169 -34.83 -25.10 -7.08
CA LYS A 169 -35.24 -23.69 -7.31
C LYS A 169 -36.10 -23.23 -6.11
N PRO A 170 -36.57 -21.97 -6.03
CA PRO A 170 -36.37 -21.09 -4.88
C PRO A 170 -37.64 -20.94 -4.02
N THR A 171 -37.50 -20.44 -2.80
CA THR A 171 -38.66 -19.91 -2.05
C THR A 171 -38.40 -18.48 -1.62
N THR A 172 -39.25 -17.62 -2.15
CA THR A 172 -39.45 -16.20 -1.84
C THR A 172 -39.95 -16.05 -0.41
N GLN A 173 -39.30 -15.23 0.42
CA GLN A 173 -39.98 -14.54 1.51
C GLN A 173 -39.55 -13.07 1.62
N LYS A 174 -40.53 -12.30 2.03
CA LYS A 174 -40.75 -10.88 1.81
C LYS A 174 -40.20 -10.07 2.99
N THR A 175 -39.68 -8.90 2.64
CA THR A 175 -39.41 -7.69 3.41
C THR A 175 -39.99 -7.60 4.82
N GLU A 176 -39.13 -7.29 5.80
CA GLU A 176 -39.46 -6.31 6.84
C GLU A 176 -38.29 -5.35 7.06
N LYS A 177 -38.64 -4.06 7.08
CA LYS A 177 -37.77 -2.88 7.10
C LYS A 177 -37.46 -2.54 8.56
N PRO A 178 -36.21 -2.52 9.02
CA PRO A 178 -35.88 -1.95 10.32
C PRO A 178 -35.93 -0.43 10.25
N THR A 179 -36.85 0.12 11.03
CA THR A 179 -37.11 1.54 11.24
C THR A 179 -35.88 2.26 11.83
N THR A 180 -35.46 3.33 11.16
CA THR A 180 -34.47 4.29 11.61
C THR A 180 -34.91 4.95 12.93
N PRO A 181 -34.07 4.98 13.99
CA PRO A 181 -34.33 5.83 15.14
C PRO A 181 -34.17 7.30 14.75
N THR A 182 -35.24 8.06 14.89
CA THR A 182 -35.26 9.52 14.76
C THR A 182 -34.47 10.15 15.90
N ILE A 183 -33.42 10.90 15.57
CA ILE A 183 -32.68 11.75 16.52
C ILE A 183 -33.60 12.90 16.95
N PRO A 184 -33.86 13.13 18.24
CA PRO A 184 -34.46 14.39 18.69
C PRO A 184 -33.40 15.50 18.60
N THR A 185 -33.55 16.37 17.60
CA THR A 185 -32.78 17.60 17.47
C THR A 185 -33.34 18.64 18.44
N THR A 186 -32.89 18.60 19.70
CA THR A 186 -33.12 19.72 20.62
C THR A 186 -32.11 20.81 20.30
N SER A 187 -32.52 21.74 19.44
CA SER A 187 -31.85 23.02 19.24
C SER A 187 -31.97 23.84 20.53
N THR A 188 -30.87 23.95 21.26
CA THR A 188 -30.68 25.01 22.25
C THR A 188 -29.39 25.70 21.87
N GLN A 189 -29.51 26.99 21.53
CA GLN A 189 -28.40 27.84 21.17
C GLN A 189 -27.43 27.95 22.35
N ALA A 190 -26.34 27.18 22.31
CA ALA A 190 -25.25 27.21 23.28
C ALA A 190 -23.98 27.72 22.60
N GLN A 191 -23.23 28.53 23.33
CA GLN A 191 -21.95 29.13 22.93
C GLN A 191 -21.03 28.10 22.26
N LYS A 192 -20.22 28.52 21.26
CA LYS A 192 -19.21 27.70 20.56
C LYS A 192 -18.06 27.27 21.51
N VAL A 193 -18.37 26.52 22.56
CA VAL A 193 -17.36 25.83 23.36
C VAL A 193 -16.98 24.58 22.58
N ASN A 194 -15.69 24.44 22.24
CA ASN A 194 -15.20 23.25 21.59
C ASN A 194 -15.45 22.03 22.51
N PRO A 195 -16.25 21.03 22.09
CA PRO A 195 -16.66 19.92 22.95
C PRO A 195 -15.47 19.03 23.39
N PHE A 196 -14.31 19.17 22.75
CA PHE A 196 -13.12 18.39 23.06
C PHE A 196 -12.25 19.01 24.17
N MET A 197 -12.58 20.22 24.64
CA MET A 197 -11.81 20.90 25.70
C MET A 197 -11.69 20.04 26.97
N GLU A 198 -12.79 19.44 27.43
CA GLU A 198 -12.78 18.61 28.65
C GLU A 198 -11.82 17.43 28.54
N MET A 199 -11.83 16.72 27.41
CA MET A 199 -10.94 15.57 27.18
C MET A 199 -9.46 15.99 27.11
N CYS A 200 -9.18 17.19 26.60
CA CYS A 200 -7.83 17.71 26.45
C CYS A 200 -7.24 18.33 27.72
N LYS A 201 -8.06 18.67 28.73
CA LYS A 201 -7.57 19.25 30.01
C LYS A 201 -6.51 18.39 30.69
N ALA A 202 -6.72 17.07 30.72
CA ALA A 202 -5.79 16.14 31.38
C ALA A 202 -4.51 15.89 30.59
N SER A 203 -4.49 16.17 29.29
CA SER A 203 -3.35 15.94 28.41
C SER A 203 -3.30 16.98 27.28
N PRO A 204 -2.88 18.23 27.57
CA PRO A 204 -3.01 19.36 26.66
C PRO A 204 -2.24 19.24 25.34
N THR A 205 -1.25 18.36 25.26
CA THR A 205 -0.39 18.16 24.08
C THR A 205 -0.56 16.80 23.41
N ALA A 206 -1.50 15.97 23.90
CA ALA A 206 -1.70 14.63 23.39
C ALA A 206 -2.50 14.59 22.10
N VAL A 207 -2.30 13.52 21.33
CA VAL A 207 -3.16 13.15 20.20
C VAL A 207 -4.04 11.98 20.64
N LEU A 208 -5.32 12.26 20.86
CA LEU A 208 -6.29 11.35 21.46
C LEU A 208 -7.22 10.76 20.40
N PRO A 209 -7.74 9.53 20.58
CA PRO A 209 -8.79 9.02 19.70
C PRO A 209 -10.04 9.89 19.79
N HIS A 210 -10.73 10.11 18.66
CA HIS A 210 -12.04 10.76 18.71
C HIS A 210 -13.05 9.86 19.45
N PRO A 211 -13.87 10.39 20.38
CA PRO A 211 -14.71 9.57 21.26
C PRO A 211 -15.79 8.76 20.54
N GLN A 212 -16.25 9.25 19.38
CA GLN A 212 -17.34 8.61 18.63
C GLN A 212 -16.92 8.01 17.28
N SER A 213 -15.76 8.38 16.74
CA SER A 213 -15.39 8.02 15.36
C SER A 213 -14.05 7.32 15.38
N CYS A 214 -14.01 6.12 14.79
CA CYS A 214 -12.78 5.35 14.70
C CYS A 214 -11.82 5.92 13.65
N ALA A 215 -12.34 6.67 12.67
CA ALA A 215 -11.54 7.31 11.62
C ALA A 215 -10.99 8.69 12.00
N LYS A 216 -11.27 9.19 13.21
CA LYS A 216 -10.85 10.53 13.63
C LYS A 216 -9.97 10.52 14.87
N GLN A 217 -9.14 11.54 14.98
CA GLN A 217 -8.30 11.85 16.13
C GLN A 217 -8.53 13.30 16.58
N VAL A 218 -8.17 13.59 17.82
CA VAL A 218 -8.18 14.93 18.41
C VAL A 218 -6.76 15.31 18.84
N ASP A 219 -6.20 16.33 18.20
CA ASP A 219 -4.95 16.98 18.59
C ASP A 219 -5.24 18.03 19.65
N CYS A 220 -4.91 17.69 20.90
CA CYS A 220 -5.17 18.56 22.03
C CYS A 220 -4.34 19.84 21.99
N SER A 221 -3.17 19.85 21.34
CA SER A 221 -2.36 21.07 21.22
C SER A 221 -3.13 22.13 20.44
N LEU A 222 -3.81 21.72 19.36
CA LEU A 222 -4.66 22.59 18.55
C LEU A 222 -5.93 22.99 19.29
N VAL A 223 -6.60 22.03 19.97
CA VAL A 223 -7.81 22.32 20.76
C VAL A 223 -7.52 23.37 21.84
N MET A 224 -6.44 23.20 22.60
CA MET A 224 -6.05 24.10 23.69
C MET A 224 -5.58 25.46 23.17
N ALA A 225 -5.08 25.54 21.95
CA ALA A 225 -4.80 26.79 21.25
C ALA A 225 -6.05 27.48 20.66
N GLY A 226 -7.25 26.93 20.89
CA GLY A 226 -8.51 27.46 20.36
C GLY A 226 -8.74 27.18 18.87
N MET A 227 -7.97 26.25 18.28
CA MET A 227 -8.08 25.84 16.88
C MET A 227 -8.90 24.55 16.71
N VAL A 228 -9.26 24.22 15.47
CA VAL A 228 -9.89 22.94 15.13
C VAL A 228 -8.84 21.83 15.23
N GLY A 229 -8.90 21.04 16.31
CA GLY A 229 -7.98 19.92 16.52
C GLY A 229 -8.49 18.55 16.08
N VAL A 230 -9.68 18.46 15.47
CA VAL A 230 -10.18 17.17 14.96
C VAL A 230 -9.62 16.91 13.57
N MET A 231 -8.94 15.78 13.41
CA MET A 231 -8.41 15.35 12.12
C MET A 231 -8.99 13.99 11.73
N GLU A 232 -9.31 13.83 10.45
CA GLU A 232 -9.82 12.59 9.88
C GLU A 232 -8.70 11.84 9.14
N CYS A 233 -8.65 10.53 9.34
CA CYS A 233 -7.73 9.66 8.63
C CYS A 233 -8.09 9.58 7.14
N PRO A 234 -7.10 9.42 6.24
CA PRO A 234 -7.39 9.14 4.84
C PRO A 234 -8.16 7.82 4.69
N PHE A 235 -9.21 7.78 3.89
CA PHE A 235 -9.88 6.52 3.55
C PHE A 235 -8.87 5.54 2.89
N PRO A 236 -8.86 4.23 3.25
CA PRO A 236 -9.75 3.52 4.17
C PRO A 236 -9.15 3.32 5.58
N THR A 237 -8.16 4.12 5.97
CA THR A 237 -7.42 3.93 7.24
C THR A 237 -8.20 4.43 8.45
N LEU A 238 -7.87 3.89 9.62
CA LEU A 238 -8.52 4.19 10.91
C LEU A 238 -7.48 4.60 11.95
N TRP A 239 -7.89 5.37 12.96
CA TRP A 239 -7.00 5.83 14.02
C TRP A 239 -6.69 4.70 15.01
N SER A 240 -5.43 4.28 15.02
CA SER A 240 -4.89 3.31 15.97
C SER A 240 -4.48 3.98 17.27
N THR A 241 -5.07 3.53 18.38
CA THR A 241 -4.65 3.95 19.72
C THR A 241 -3.30 3.38 20.12
N ASP A 242 -2.86 2.31 19.48
CA ASP A 242 -1.63 1.59 19.78
C ASP A 242 -0.43 2.24 19.06
N THR A 243 -0.58 2.52 17.76
CA THR A 243 0.48 3.10 16.93
C THR A 243 0.45 4.63 16.86
N LYS A 244 -0.59 5.26 17.45
CA LYS A 244 -0.82 6.72 17.45
C LYS A 244 -0.78 7.34 16.05
N ARG A 245 -1.33 6.63 15.08
CA ARG A 245 -1.44 7.07 13.68
C ARG A 245 -2.65 6.44 12.99
N CYS A 246 -2.94 6.91 11.79
CA CYS A 246 -3.85 6.23 10.89
C CYS A 246 -3.20 4.94 10.38
N ASP A 247 -3.88 3.81 10.56
CA ASP A 247 -3.35 2.48 10.31
C ASP A 247 -4.38 1.60 9.56
N ASN A 248 -3.97 0.38 9.23
CA ASN A 248 -4.78 -0.57 8.47
C ASN A 248 -6.10 -0.90 9.22
N PRO A 249 -7.27 -0.74 8.58
CA PRO A 249 -8.56 -0.94 9.24
C PRO A 249 -8.75 -2.38 9.74
N PHE A 250 -8.05 -3.36 9.16
CA PHE A 250 -8.18 -4.76 9.55
C PHE A 250 -7.39 -5.14 10.81
N THR A 251 -6.52 -4.25 11.30
CA THR A 251 -5.74 -4.45 12.53
C THR A 251 -6.12 -3.46 13.63
N VAL A 252 -6.73 -2.34 13.28
CA VAL A 252 -7.20 -1.33 14.23
C VAL A 252 -8.38 -1.83 15.04
N LYS A 253 -8.34 -1.55 16.35
CA LYS A 253 -9.44 -1.87 17.29
C LYS A 253 -10.27 -0.62 17.55
N CYS A 254 -11.48 -0.57 16.99
CA CYS A 254 -12.37 0.59 17.16
C CYS A 254 -13.05 0.64 18.54
N GLY A 255 -13.31 -0.50 19.16
CA GLY A 255 -14.08 -0.58 20.40
C GLY A 255 -15.52 -0.13 20.17
N THR A 256 -15.99 0.85 20.95
CA THR A 256 -17.34 1.42 20.82
C THR A 256 -17.43 2.57 19.82
N ARG A 257 -16.30 3.02 19.27
CA ARG A 257 -16.27 4.11 18.27
C ARG A 257 -16.85 3.59 16.96
N TRP A 258 -17.70 4.40 16.33
CA TRP A 258 -18.28 4.06 15.04
C TRP A 258 -17.18 3.94 13.96
N GLU A 259 -17.25 2.85 13.21
CA GLU A 259 -16.31 2.52 12.15
C GLU A 259 -16.94 2.81 10.78
N PRO A 260 -16.50 3.86 10.06
CA PRO A 260 -16.92 4.08 8.69
C PRO A 260 -16.26 3.06 7.76
N LYS A 261 -17.06 2.29 7.03
CA LYS A 261 -16.60 1.27 6.07
C LYS A 261 -16.55 1.80 4.63
N ASP A 262 -17.47 2.68 4.28
CA ASP A 262 -17.55 3.25 2.93
C ASP A 262 -16.73 4.54 2.80
N ALA A 263 -16.25 4.83 1.59
CA ALA A 263 -15.48 6.05 1.33
C ALA A 263 -16.32 7.32 1.58
N CYS A 264 -17.61 7.26 1.30
CA CYS A 264 -18.51 8.41 1.42
C CYS A 264 -18.95 8.69 2.86
N GLU A 265 -18.63 7.79 3.79
CA GLU A 265 -18.76 8.01 5.23
C GLU A 265 -17.60 8.88 5.80
N TYR A 266 -16.55 9.15 5.00
CA TYR A 266 -15.47 10.08 5.34
C TYR A 266 -15.78 11.49 4.80
N GLU A 267 -15.77 12.49 5.68
CA GLU A 267 -16.06 13.89 5.30
C GLU A 267 -15.03 14.45 4.32
N SER A 268 -13.80 13.93 4.34
CA SER A 268 -12.74 14.28 3.37
C SER A 268 -13.12 13.94 1.94
N ASN A 269 -14.01 12.97 1.72
CA ASN A 269 -14.43 12.53 0.39
C ASN A 269 -15.67 13.27 -0.12
N ALA A 270 -16.31 14.11 0.70
CA ALA A 270 -17.46 14.91 0.31
C ALA A 270 -17.08 16.08 -0.61
N CYS A 271 -17.96 16.41 -1.55
CA CYS A 271 -17.84 17.63 -2.36
C CYS A 271 -18.27 18.84 -1.52
N LYS A 272 -17.32 19.66 -1.07
CA LYS A 272 -17.61 20.78 -0.15
C LYS A 272 -17.99 22.10 -0.86
N HIS A 273 -17.32 22.46 -1.95
CA HIS A 273 -17.45 23.81 -2.54
C HIS A 273 -17.31 23.88 -4.07
N SER A 274 -17.41 22.75 -4.79
CA SER A 274 -17.22 22.74 -6.25
C SER A 274 -18.41 22.12 -6.96
N SER A 275 -18.99 22.86 -7.91
CA SER A 275 -20.04 22.40 -8.83
C SER A 275 -19.53 21.35 -9.83
N HIS A 276 -18.22 21.30 -10.07
CA HIS A 276 -17.58 20.32 -10.95
C HIS A 276 -17.04 19.09 -10.20
N CYS A 277 -17.31 18.99 -8.89
CA CYS A 277 -16.94 17.82 -8.11
C CYS A 277 -17.89 16.66 -8.42
N VAL A 278 -17.33 15.54 -8.88
CA VAL A 278 -18.11 14.32 -9.08
C VAL A 278 -18.55 13.79 -7.70
N PRO A 279 -19.86 13.55 -7.47
CA PRO A 279 -20.37 13.00 -6.21
C PRO A 279 -19.61 11.75 -5.73
N CYS A 280 -19.48 11.60 -4.41
CA CYS A 280 -18.67 10.54 -3.82
C CYS A 280 -19.12 9.13 -4.26
N GLU A 281 -20.43 8.83 -4.22
CA GLU A 281 -20.98 7.52 -4.58
C GLU A 281 -20.67 7.11 -6.03
N ILE A 282 -20.45 8.09 -6.91
CA ILE A 282 -20.07 7.85 -8.31
C ILE A 282 -18.57 7.55 -8.43
N ARG A 283 -17.74 8.16 -7.58
CA ARG A 283 -16.28 7.95 -7.55
C ARG A 283 -15.88 6.72 -6.76
N PHE A 284 -16.63 6.38 -5.71
CA PHE A 284 -16.33 5.30 -4.77
C PHE A 284 -17.63 4.52 -4.49
N PRO A 285 -17.90 3.45 -5.23
CA PRO A 285 -19.09 2.63 -4.98
C PRO A 285 -18.95 1.89 -3.65
N SER A 286 -20.08 1.64 -3.00
CA SER A 286 -20.13 0.96 -1.70
C SER A 286 -19.83 -0.54 -1.81
N CYS A 287 -19.03 -1.03 -0.85
CA CYS A 287 -18.78 -2.46 -0.62
C CYS A 287 -19.59 -3.02 0.56
N LYS A 288 -20.42 -2.19 1.21
CA LYS A 288 -21.27 -2.59 2.33
C LYS A 288 -22.23 -3.70 1.94
N GLY A 289 -22.26 -4.77 2.73
CA GLY A 289 -23.04 -5.98 2.46
C GLY A 289 -22.60 -6.81 1.25
N ARG A 290 -21.49 -6.46 0.58
CA ARG A 290 -20.95 -7.25 -0.54
C ARG A 290 -19.98 -8.29 -0.04
N ALA A 291 -19.96 -9.44 -0.71
CA ALA A 291 -18.99 -10.49 -0.44
C ALA A 291 -17.58 -10.04 -0.83
N ASP A 292 -16.57 -10.58 -0.15
CA ASP A 292 -15.17 -10.32 -0.48
C ASP A 292 -14.83 -10.75 -1.92
N GLY A 293 -13.80 -10.11 -2.48
CA GLY A 293 -13.39 -10.30 -3.86
C GLY A 293 -14.10 -9.38 -4.84
N ILE A 294 -14.19 -9.80 -6.10
CA ILE A 294 -14.62 -8.94 -7.20
C ILE A 294 -16.14 -8.77 -7.20
N ASN A 295 -16.62 -7.55 -7.39
CA ASN A 295 -18.03 -7.17 -7.38
C ASN A 295 -18.33 -6.12 -8.45
N ALA A 296 -19.61 -6.00 -8.83
CA ALA A 296 -20.05 -4.97 -9.75
C ALA A 296 -19.96 -3.58 -9.12
N TRP A 297 -19.58 -2.59 -9.93
CA TRP A 297 -19.64 -1.19 -9.55
C TRP A 297 -21.11 -0.74 -9.47
N SER A 298 -21.60 -0.37 -8.28
CA SER A 298 -22.99 0.06 -8.09
C SER A 298 -23.35 1.26 -8.97
N GLY A 299 -24.44 1.14 -9.74
CA GLY A 299 -24.90 2.18 -10.67
C GLY A 299 -24.09 2.24 -11.98
N ARG A 300 -23.17 1.30 -12.20
CA ARG A 300 -22.44 1.08 -13.45
C ARG A 300 -22.44 -0.41 -13.82
N GLU A 301 -23.51 -1.12 -13.49
CA GLU A 301 -23.69 -2.52 -13.85
C GLU A 301 -23.64 -2.69 -15.37
N ARG A 302 -23.14 -3.84 -15.86
CA ARG A 302 -22.99 -4.14 -17.30
C ARG A 302 -22.05 -3.17 -18.04
N THR A 303 -21.20 -2.45 -17.32
CA THR A 303 -20.05 -1.71 -17.88
C THR A 303 -18.77 -2.52 -17.66
N PRO A 304 -17.62 -2.17 -18.26
CA PRO A 304 -16.37 -2.88 -17.96
C PRO A 304 -15.87 -2.63 -16.53
N TYR A 305 -16.44 -1.70 -15.76
CA TYR A 305 -15.94 -1.34 -14.44
C TYR A 305 -16.39 -2.30 -13.34
N PHE A 306 -15.47 -2.63 -12.44
CA PHE A 306 -15.71 -3.47 -11.28
C PHE A 306 -14.96 -2.93 -10.06
N VAL A 307 -15.27 -3.49 -8.89
CA VAL A 307 -14.57 -3.21 -7.65
C VAL A 307 -14.16 -4.48 -6.94
N VAL A 308 -13.17 -4.38 -6.07
CA VAL A 308 -12.80 -5.45 -5.15
C VAL A 308 -13.07 -5.00 -3.72
N CYS A 309 -13.79 -5.85 -3.00
CA CYS A 309 -14.20 -5.62 -1.63
C CYS A 309 -13.41 -6.55 -0.69
N GLU A 310 -13.06 -6.05 0.50
CA GLU A 310 -12.51 -6.82 1.61
C GLU A 310 -13.13 -6.33 2.92
N ASN A 311 -13.79 -7.22 3.67
CA ASN A 311 -14.54 -6.89 4.89
C ASN A 311 -15.46 -5.68 4.70
N GLU A 312 -16.24 -5.70 3.61
CA GLU A 312 -17.17 -4.64 3.23
C GLU A 312 -16.53 -3.28 2.86
N ARG A 313 -15.19 -3.22 2.70
CA ARG A 313 -14.46 -2.00 2.28
C ARG A 313 -14.01 -2.09 0.83
N LEU A 314 -14.06 -0.97 0.12
CA LEU A 314 -13.49 -0.82 -1.23
C LEU A 314 -11.96 -0.81 -1.15
N VAL A 315 -11.31 -1.85 -1.68
CA VAL A 315 -9.84 -1.98 -1.68
C VAL A 315 -9.21 -1.76 -3.06
N ARG A 316 -9.97 -1.96 -4.13
CA ARG A 316 -9.51 -1.70 -5.51
C ARG A 316 -10.68 -1.39 -6.44
N GLN A 317 -10.44 -0.47 -7.36
CA GLN A 317 -11.27 -0.24 -8.54
C GLN A 317 -10.56 -0.83 -9.76
N GLY A 318 -11.32 -1.44 -10.66
CA GLY A 318 -10.76 -2.10 -11.84
C GLY A 318 -11.66 -1.98 -13.06
N GLN A 319 -11.12 -2.38 -14.20
CA GLN A 319 -11.83 -2.39 -15.47
C GLN A 319 -11.47 -3.67 -16.24
N CYS A 320 -12.48 -4.32 -16.81
CA CYS A 320 -12.34 -5.44 -17.71
C CYS A 320 -11.80 -4.92 -19.06
N THR A 321 -10.49 -4.93 -19.27
CA THR A 321 -9.89 -4.52 -20.54
C THR A 321 -8.83 -5.50 -21.02
N TYR A 322 -8.76 -5.67 -22.34
CA TYR A 322 -7.61 -6.25 -23.05
C TYR A 322 -6.99 -5.17 -23.95
N ASP A 323 -7.86 -4.44 -24.62
CA ASP A 323 -7.65 -3.34 -25.57
C ASP A 323 -8.93 -2.46 -25.63
N GLU A 324 -8.81 -1.24 -26.17
CA GLU A 324 -9.86 -0.20 -26.21
C GLU A 324 -11.14 -0.60 -26.98
N GLU A 325 -11.09 -1.66 -27.80
CA GLU A 325 -12.18 -2.11 -28.68
C GLU A 325 -12.90 -3.37 -28.19
N SER A 326 -12.55 -3.86 -27.00
CA SER A 326 -13.12 -5.10 -26.49
C SER A 326 -14.56 -4.91 -25.96
N HIS A 327 -15.53 -5.60 -26.57
CA HIS A 327 -16.92 -5.75 -26.07
C HIS A 327 -16.95 -6.63 -24.80
N ILE A 328 -16.19 -6.24 -23.78
CA ILE A 328 -16.05 -6.97 -22.53
C ILE A 328 -16.66 -6.12 -21.43
N VAL A 329 -17.56 -6.72 -20.68
CA VAL A 329 -18.25 -6.07 -19.56
C VAL A 329 -18.09 -6.91 -18.31
N PHE A 330 -18.26 -6.27 -17.16
CA PHE A 330 -18.41 -6.97 -15.90
C PHE A 330 -19.86 -7.45 -15.75
N ASP A 331 -20.06 -8.76 -15.66
CA ASP A 331 -21.37 -9.33 -15.35
C ASP A 331 -21.59 -9.38 -13.83
N PRO A 332 -22.62 -8.70 -13.30
CA PRO A 332 -22.90 -8.69 -11.85
C PRO A 332 -23.33 -10.05 -11.30
N ILE A 333 -23.83 -10.97 -12.13
CA ILE A 333 -24.30 -12.30 -11.73
C ILE A 333 -23.12 -13.27 -11.67
N GLU A 334 -22.36 -13.38 -12.76
CA GLU A 334 -21.16 -14.21 -12.82
C GLU A 334 -20.03 -13.64 -11.94
N ARG A 335 -20.13 -12.35 -11.58
CA ARG A 335 -19.09 -11.58 -10.88
C ARG A 335 -17.73 -11.71 -11.58
N ALA A 336 -17.76 -11.68 -12.91
CA ALA A 336 -16.62 -11.90 -13.78
C ALA A 336 -16.71 -11.02 -15.04
N CYS A 337 -15.55 -10.79 -15.67
CA CYS A 337 -15.45 -10.16 -16.97
C CYS A 337 -15.89 -11.15 -18.05
N VAL A 338 -16.93 -10.79 -18.80
CA VAL A 338 -17.52 -11.59 -19.88
C VAL A 338 -17.48 -10.82 -21.18
N ARG A 339 -17.39 -11.54 -22.31
CA ARG A 339 -17.53 -10.95 -23.64
C ARG A 339 -19.02 -10.94 -24.01
N LEU A 340 -19.52 -9.80 -24.48
CA LEU A 340 -20.88 -9.65 -25.00
C LEU A 340 -21.03 -10.26 -26.40
#